data_AF-A0A151IGW2-F1
#
_entry.id   AF-A0A151IGW2-F1
#
_cell.length_a   1.000
_cell.length_b   1.000
_cell.length_c   1.000
_cell.angle_alpha   90.00
_cell.angle_beta   90.00
_cell.angle_gamma   90.00
#
_symmetry.space_group_name_H-M   'P 1'
#
loop_
_entity.id
_entity.type
_entity.pdbx_description
1 polymer ?
#
loop_
_entity_poly.entity_id
_entity_poly.type
_entity_poly.pdbx_seq_one_letter_code
_entity_poly.pdbx_strand_id
1 'polypeptide(L)'
;MTFTNPDDTDLLCSHFDGSAKFQVFCPTSTLCMKRTVQYKSKTSVVTTVQRDCAPQKYISHTYNDADKQWYKKEEVITSAYDEGCFIGEHRGAPTGPPEYCFCSYHLCNSSPSQIGMFNKVYGAILAMLIIRLL
;
A
#
# COMPACT_ATOMS: atom_id res chain seq x y z
N MET A 1 16.96 -24.29 3.73
CA MET A 1 16.67 -24.28 5.18
C MET A 1 16.55 -22.84 5.60
N THR A 2 15.34 -22.37 5.86
CA THR A 2 15.08 -21.04 6.42
C THR A 2 15.42 -21.09 7.90
N PHE A 3 16.47 -20.38 8.30
CA PHE A 3 16.76 -20.11 9.69
C PHE A 3 15.79 -19.01 10.15
N THR A 4 14.64 -19.42 10.70
CA THR A 4 13.76 -18.49 11.43
C THR A 4 14.39 -18.18 12.76
N ASN A 5 14.55 -16.88 13.05
CA ASN A 5 15.02 -16.43 14.35
C ASN A 5 13.95 -16.73 15.40
N PRO A 6 14.28 -17.04 16.67
CA PRO A 6 13.28 -17.29 17.71
C PRO A 6 12.31 -16.11 17.94
N ASP A 7 12.72 -14.88 17.59
CA ASP A 7 11.87 -13.69 17.61
C ASP A 7 10.80 -13.64 16.48
N ASP A 8 10.92 -14.47 15.43
CA ASP A 8 9.98 -14.45 14.29
C ASP A 8 8.60 -15.03 14.61
N THR A 9 8.43 -15.78 15.71
CA THR A 9 7.12 -16.32 16.08
C THR A 9 6.11 -15.25 16.50
N ASP A 10 6.59 -14.08 16.91
CA ASP A 10 5.74 -12.95 17.35
C ASP A 10 5.24 -12.07 16.20
N LEU A 11 5.75 -12.26 14.98
CA LEU A 11 5.43 -11.47 13.79
C LEU A 11 4.54 -12.21 12.76
N LEU A 12 3.91 -13.30 13.16
CA LEU A 12 2.99 -14.04 12.31
C LEU A 12 1.78 -13.19 11.90
N CYS A 13 1.33 -13.32 10.65
CA CYS A 13 0.12 -12.65 10.15
C CYS A 13 -1.12 -12.96 11.00
N SER A 14 -1.22 -14.16 11.56
CA SER A 14 -2.31 -14.56 12.47
C SER A 14 -2.32 -13.77 13.77
N HIS A 15 -1.20 -13.17 14.16
CA HIS A 15 -1.04 -12.36 15.37
C HIS A 15 -1.00 -10.86 15.07
N PHE A 16 -1.27 -10.46 13.82
CA PHE A 16 -1.25 -9.05 13.42
C PHE A 16 -2.31 -8.26 14.18
N ASP A 17 -1.83 -7.36 15.04
CA ASP A 17 -2.65 -6.48 15.90
C ASP A 17 -2.48 -4.99 15.55
N GLY A 18 -1.65 -4.66 14.56
CA GLY A 18 -1.35 -3.29 14.15
C GLY A 18 -0.49 -2.50 15.14
N SER A 19 0.08 -3.16 16.16
CA SER A 19 0.98 -2.53 17.11
C SER A 19 2.35 -2.19 16.51
N ALA A 20 3.17 -1.46 17.26
CA ALA A 20 4.48 -0.99 16.82
C ALA A 20 5.46 -2.13 16.47
N LYS A 21 5.26 -3.34 16.99
CA LYS A 21 6.11 -4.50 16.67
C LYS A 21 6.04 -4.92 15.20
N PHE A 22 4.94 -4.59 14.51
CA PHE A 22 4.76 -4.86 13.08
C PHE A 22 5.22 -3.70 12.18
N GLN A 23 5.78 -2.63 12.75
CA GLN A 23 6.30 -1.51 11.98
C GLN A 23 7.69 -1.86 11.44
N VAL A 24 7.92 -1.56 10.17
CA VAL A 24 9.20 -1.83 9.49
C VAL A 24 9.84 -0.53 9.03
N PHE A 25 11.16 -0.49 9.05
CA PHE A 25 11.93 0.60 8.44
C PHE A 25 12.06 0.37 6.93
N CYS A 26 11.85 1.43 6.14
CA CYS A 26 11.82 1.37 4.68
C CYS A 26 13.06 2.05 4.05
N PRO A 27 14.27 1.44 4.06
CA PRO A 27 15.48 2.12 3.57
C PRO A 27 15.49 2.33 2.05
N THR A 28 14.73 1.52 1.30
CA THR A 28 14.72 1.53 -0.17
C THR A 28 13.39 2.04 -0.73
N SER A 29 12.71 2.92 0.01
CA SER A 29 11.42 3.49 -0.37
C SER A 29 11.26 4.88 0.23
N THR A 30 10.63 5.78 -0.50
CA THR A 30 10.26 7.13 -0.07
C THR A 30 8.77 7.27 0.21
N LEU A 31 7.97 6.22 0.00
CA LEU A 31 6.52 6.24 0.15
C LEU A 31 6.04 5.01 0.95
N CYS A 32 5.03 5.20 1.80
CA CYS A 32 4.24 4.10 2.34
C CYS A 32 3.19 3.68 1.30
N MET A 33 2.86 2.39 1.25
CA MET A 33 1.83 1.82 0.38
C MET A 33 0.71 1.20 1.22
N LYS A 34 -0.53 1.38 0.78
CA LYS A 34 -1.71 0.65 1.24
C LYS A 34 -2.40 0.02 0.03
N ARG A 35 -2.74 -1.26 0.12
CA ARG A 35 -3.54 -1.96 -0.89
C ARG A 35 -4.82 -2.46 -0.26
N THR A 36 -5.96 -2.10 -0.84
CA THR A 36 -7.28 -2.56 -0.42
C THR A 36 -7.85 -3.49 -1.49
N VAL A 37 -8.20 -4.72 -1.11
CA VAL A 37 -8.83 -5.70 -2.00
C VAL A 37 -10.14 -6.15 -1.39
N GLN A 38 -11.22 -6.12 -2.17
CA GLN A 38 -12.48 -6.72 -1.76
C GLN A 38 -12.58 -8.11 -2.38
N TYR A 39 -13.03 -9.10 -1.62
CA TYR A 39 -13.34 -10.44 -2.08
C TYR A 39 -14.81 -10.71 -1.81
N LYS A 40 -15.56 -11.08 -2.84
CA LYS A 40 -16.99 -11.35 -2.75
C LYS A 40 -17.21 -12.84 -2.93
N SER A 41 -17.76 -13.47 -1.89
CA SER A 41 -18.33 -14.81 -1.97
C SER A 41 -19.83 -14.70 -2.30
N LYS A 42 -20.52 -15.83 -2.42
CA LYS A 42 -21.98 -15.84 -2.61
C LYS A 42 -22.73 -15.24 -1.41
N THR A 43 -22.14 -15.26 -0.22
CA THR A 43 -22.79 -14.94 1.05
C THR A 43 -22.17 -13.75 1.79
N SER A 44 -20.98 -13.31 1.40
CA SER A 44 -20.25 -12.27 2.13
C SER A 44 -19.34 -11.46 1.21
N VAL A 45 -19.01 -10.26 1.68
CA VAL A 45 -17.92 -9.44 1.13
C VAL A 45 -16.87 -9.31 2.23
N VAL A 46 -15.63 -9.66 1.93
CA VAL A 46 -14.48 -9.55 2.82
C VAL A 46 -13.53 -8.52 2.24
N THR A 47 -13.19 -7.49 3.02
CA THR A 47 -12.18 -6.49 2.63
C THR A 47 -10.86 -6.84 3.29
N THR A 48 -9.81 -7.00 2.49
CA THR A 48 -8.44 -7.18 2.95
C THR A 48 -7.65 -5.90 2.75
N VAL A 49 -6.88 -5.51 3.76
CA VAL A 49 -5.98 -4.36 3.70
C VAL A 49 -4.56 -4.84 3.93
N GLN A 50 -3.68 -4.59 2.96
CA GLN A 50 -2.24 -4.78 3.07
C GLN A 50 -1.56 -3.42 3.19
N ARG A 51 -0.54 -3.33 4.04
CA ARG A 51 0.27 -2.12 4.25
C ARG A 51 1.73 -2.49 4.13
N ASP A 52 2.49 -1.67 3.43
CA ASP A 52 3.90 -1.93 3.14
C ASP A 52 4.65 -0.63 2.84
N CYS A 53 5.96 -0.71 2.62
CA CYS A 53 6.72 0.29 1.89
C CYS A 53 6.38 0.23 0.40
N ALA A 54 6.43 1.35 -0.32
CA ALA A 54 6.25 1.34 -1.77
C ALA A 54 7.46 0.65 -2.44
N PRO A 55 7.26 -0.29 -3.37
CA PRO A 55 8.36 -1.05 -3.98
C PRO A 55 9.09 -0.21 -5.03
N GLN A 56 9.98 0.68 -4.57
CA GLN A 56 10.75 1.60 -5.40
C GLN A 56 12.21 1.15 -5.63
N LYS A 57 12.61 0.02 -5.02
CA LYS A 57 13.95 -0.55 -5.19
C LYS A 57 14.11 -1.12 -6.59
N TYR A 58 15.04 -0.55 -7.35
CA TYR A 58 15.49 -1.08 -8.62
C TYR A 58 16.91 -1.63 -8.49
N ILE A 59 17.15 -2.82 -9.05
CA ILE A 59 18.48 -3.44 -9.06
C ILE A 59 18.86 -3.67 -10.52
N SER A 60 19.92 -3.02 -10.96
CA SER A 60 20.56 -3.26 -12.26
C SER A 60 21.93 -3.89 -12.07
N HIS A 61 22.48 -4.46 -13.15
CA HIS A 61 23.84 -4.97 -13.17
C HIS A 61 24.66 -4.16 -14.15
N THR A 62 25.78 -3.61 -13.67
CA THR A 62 26.74 -2.89 -14.49
C THR A 62 27.98 -3.74 -14.64
N TYR A 63 28.41 -3.97 -15.87
CA TYR A 63 29.66 -4.65 -16.15
C TYR A 63 30.83 -3.67 -16.06
N ASN A 64 31.89 -4.05 -15.35
CA ASN A 64 33.11 -3.28 -15.28
C ASN A 64 34.18 -3.93 -16.17
N ASP A 65 34.59 -3.20 -17.20
CA ASP A 65 35.57 -3.68 -18.15
C ASP A 65 37.00 -3.76 -17.60
N ALA A 66 37.34 -3.02 -16.54
CA ALA A 66 38.68 -3.00 -15.96
C ALA A 66 39.00 -4.28 -15.19
N ASP A 67 38.04 -4.81 -14.44
CA ASP A 67 38.18 -6.03 -13.63
C ASP A 67 37.43 -7.23 -14.20
N LYS A 68 36.68 -7.05 -15.29
CA LYS A 68 35.87 -8.08 -15.97
C LYS A 68 34.79 -8.70 -15.08
N GLN A 69 34.19 -7.91 -14.19
CA GLN A 69 33.15 -8.37 -13.25
C GLN A 69 31.81 -7.63 -13.41
N TRP A 70 30.74 -8.28 -12.97
CA TRP A 70 29.40 -7.69 -12.86
C TRP A 70 29.14 -7.17 -11.45
N TYR A 71 28.70 -5.93 -11.35
CA TYR A 71 28.36 -5.28 -10.09
C TYR A 71 26.86 -4.98 -10.03
N LYS A 72 26.26 -5.22 -8.87
CA LYS A 72 24.88 -4.81 -8.59
C LYS A 72 24.86 -3.33 -8.27
N LYS A 73 23.98 -2.60 -8.93
CA LYS A 73 23.66 -1.21 -8.63
C LYS A 73 22.22 -1.15 -8.13
N GLU A 74 22.05 -0.69 -6.90
CA GLU A 74 20.73 -0.48 -6.29
C GLU A 74 20.36 1.00 -6.37
N GLU A 75 19.13 1.28 -6.78
CA GLU A 75 18.59 2.64 -6.89
C GLU A 75 17.17 2.68 -6.32
N VAL A 76 16.79 3.82 -5.76
CA VAL A 76 15.40 4.08 -5.34
C VAL A 76 14.77 4.98 -6.39
N ILE A 77 13.85 4.42 -7.18
CA ILE A 77 13.15 5.14 -8.24
C ILE A 77 11.97 5.90 -7.63
N THR A 78 12.22 7.14 -7.21
CA THR A 78 11.23 7.97 -6.50
C THR A 78 9.98 8.24 -7.35
N SER A 79 10.14 8.32 -8.67
CA SER A 79 9.06 8.54 -9.63
C SER A 79 8.28 7.29 -10.01
N ALA A 80 8.53 6.13 -9.37
CA ALA A 80 7.81 4.90 -9.71
C ALA A 80 6.32 4.94 -9.30
N TYR A 81 5.96 5.80 -8.35
CA TYR A 81 4.59 5.96 -7.86
C TYR A 81 4.29 7.43 -7.57
N ASP A 82 3.08 7.85 -7.90
CA ASP A 82 2.53 9.14 -7.49
C ASP A 82 1.83 9.01 -6.14
N GLU A 83 1.89 10.06 -5.31
CA GLU A 83 1.10 10.13 -4.09
C GLU A 83 -0.40 10.19 -4.38
N GLY A 84 -1.19 9.57 -3.50
CA GLY A 84 -2.64 9.46 -3.65
C GLY A 84 -3.11 8.03 -3.86
N CYS A 85 -4.42 7.87 -4.09
CA CYS A 85 -5.07 6.59 -4.27
C CYS A 85 -5.52 6.38 -5.72
N PHE A 86 -5.27 5.20 -6.26
CA PHE A 86 -5.65 4.82 -7.61
C PHE A 86 -6.15 3.38 -7.69
N ILE A 87 -7.02 3.16 -8.66
CA ILE A 87 -7.56 1.84 -8.96
C ILE A 87 -6.58 1.12 -9.89
N GLY A 88 -6.08 -0.02 -9.43
CA GLY A 88 -5.16 -0.84 -10.20
C GLY A 88 -5.83 -1.63 -11.32
N GLU A 89 -5.06 -2.45 -12.00
CA GLU A 89 -5.57 -3.32 -13.06
C GLU A 89 -6.43 -4.46 -12.51
N HIS A 90 -7.54 -4.74 -13.19
CA HIS A 90 -8.37 -5.90 -12.92
C HIS A 90 -7.72 -7.16 -13.53
N ARG A 91 -6.75 -7.75 -12.84
CA ARG A 91 -6.01 -8.97 -13.26
C ARG A 91 -6.81 -10.27 -13.10
N GLY A 92 -8.10 -10.23 -13.43
CA GLY A 92 -9.00 -11.40 -13.39
C GLY A 92 -9.48 -11.82 -12.00
N ALA A 93 -9.42 -10.92 -11.00
CA ALA A 93 -10.00 -11.20 -9.69
C ALA A 93 -11.54 -11.38 -9.83
N PRO A 94 -12.19 -12.23 -9.01
CA PRO A 94 -13.65 -12.37 -9.00
C PRO A 94 -14.42 -11.10 -8.63
N THR A 95 -13.69 -10.10 -8.13
CA THR A 95 -14.14 -8.80 -7.67
C THR A 95 -13.45 -7.69 -8.43
N GLY A 96 -13.92 -6.45 -8.19
CA GLY A 96 -13.31 -5.27 -8.76
C GLY A 96 -11.79 -5.15 -8.50
N PRO A 97 -11.11 -4.32 -9.30
CA PRO A 97 -9.68 -4.08 -9.15
C PRO A 97 -9.30 -3.62 -7.73
N PRO A 98 -8.07 -3.91 -7.29
CA PRO A 98 -7.55 -3.39 -6.02
C PRO A 98 -7.39 -1.87 -6.06
N GLU A 99 -7.61 -1.20 -4.94
CA GLU A 99 -7.17 0.18 -4.72
C GLU A 99 -5.74 0.14 -4.15
N TYR A 100 -4.86 0.99 -4.68
CA TYR A 100 -3.55 1.27 -4.12
C TYR A 100 -3.47 2.73 -3.69
N CYS A 101 -2.93 3.01 -2.50
CA CYS A 101 -2.66 4.36 -2.02
C CYS A 101 -1.19 4.50 -1.63
N PHE A 102 -0.60 5.65 -1.96
CA PHE A 102 0.78 5.99 -1.65
C PHE A 102 0.86 7.34 -0.94
N CYS A 103 1.74 7.45 0.06
CA CYS A 103 1.91 8.69 0.84
C CYS A 103 3.32 8.77 1.45
N SER A 104 3.86 9.97 1.62
CA SER A 104 5.27 10.18 2.00
C SER A 104 5.56 10.31 3.50
N TYR A 105 4.54 10.48 4.33
CA TYR A 105 4.73 10.66 5.78
C TYR A 105 4.84 9.33 6.54
N HIS A 106 5.50 9.34 7.70
CA HIS A 106 5.64 8.13 8.52
C HIS A 106 4.28 7.51 8.89
N LEU A 107 4.12 6.23 8.58
CA LEU A 107 2.95 5.40 8.91
C LEU A 107 1.60 5.92 8.36
N CYS A 108 1.62 6.79 7.35
CA CYS A 108 0.42 7.41 6.76
C CYS A 108 -0.55 6.41 6.09
N ASN A 109 -0.05 5.23 5.72
CA ASN A 109 -0.83 4.12 5.16
C ASN A 109 -1.76 3.43 6.19
N SER A 110 -1.78 3.91 7.44
CA SER A 110 -2.71 3.48 8.48
C SER A 110 -4.14 4.01 8.29
N SER A 111 -4.31 5.12 7.54
CA SER A 111 -5.59 5.81 7.34
C SER A 111 -6.69 4.91 6.74
N PRO A 112 -7.99 5.11 7.08
CA PRO A 112 -9.12 4.41 6.45
C PRO A 112 -9.21 4.69 4.95
N SER A 113 -9.79 3.79 4.16
CA SER A 113 -10.00 4.03 2.73
C SER A 113 -11.00 5.19 2.53
N GLN A 114 -10.60 6.20 1.76
CA GLN A 114 -11.40 7.40 1.48
C GLN A 114 -12.58 7.13 0.52
N ILE A 115 -12.64 5.94 -0.10
CA ILE A 115 -13.74 5.51 -0.99
C ILE A 115 -15.04 5.42 -0.20
N GLY A 116 -15.78 6.52 -0.14
CA GLY A 116 -17.15 6.58 0.37
C GLY A 116 -17.48 7.76 1.29
N MET A 117 -16.49 8.48 1.82
CA MET A 117 -16.72 9.51 2.83
C MET A 117 -16.92 10.91 2.22
N PHE A 118 -16.16 11.28 1.19
CA PHE A 118 -16.27 12.59 0.54
C PHE A 118 -17.63 12.82 -0.14
N ASN A 119 -18.16 11.83 -0.86
CA ASN A 119 -19.45 11.98 -1.58
C ASN A 119 -20.63 12.19 -0.62
N LYS A 120 -20.60 11.62 0.59
CA LYS A 120 -21.68 11.78 1.57
C LYS A 120 -21.64 13.14 2.26
N VAL A 121 -20.45 13.62 2.61
CA VAL A 121 -20.29 14.92 3.31
C VAL A 121 -20.64 16.08 2.40
N TYR A 122 -20.14 16.09 1.16
CA TYR A 122 -20.49 17.15 0.19
C TYR A 122 -21.97 17.14 -0.19
N GLY A 123 -22.58 15.96 -0.36
CA GLY A 123 -24.01 15.84 -0.63
C GLY A 123 -24.89 16.38 0.50
N ALA A 124 -24.52 16.12 1.76
CA ALA A 124 -25.24 16.63 2.92
C ALA A 124 -25.11 18.15 3.08
N ILE A 125 -23.91 18.70 2.86
CA ILE A 125 -23.67 20.16 2.90
C ILE A 125 -24.46 20.87 1.80
N LEU A 126 -24.47 20.33 0.57
CA LEU A 126 -25.22 20.91 -0.54
C LEU A 126 -26.74 20.89 -0.27
N ALA A 127 -27.27 19.77 0.24
CA ALA A 127 -28.69 19.67 0.60
C ALA A 127 -29.08 20.66 1.70
N MET A 128 -28.24 20.83 2.72
CA MET A 128 -28.45 21.81 3.80
C MET A 128 -28.44 23.26 3.29
N LEU A 129 -27.57 23.58 2.33
CA LEU A 129 -27.53 24.90 1.70
C LEU A 129 -28.78 25.15 0.85
N ILE A 130 -29.26 24.15 0.09
CA ILE A 130 -30.50 24.25 -0.69
C ILE A 130 -31.70 24.45 0.24
N ILE A 131 -31.81 23.70 1.33
CA ILE A 131 -32.90 23.84 2.32
C ILE A 131 -32.90 25.22 2.98
N ARG A 132 -31.73 25.84 3.20
CA ARG A 132 -31.65 27.20 3.75
C ARG A 132 -31.99 28.32 2.76
N LEU A 133 -31.99 28.02 1.46
CA LEU A 133 -32.27 28.98 0.39
C LEU A 133 -33.72 28.91 -0.13
N LEU A 134 -34.50 27.92 0.34
CA LEU A 134 -35.94 27.76 0.14
C LEU A 134 -36.71 28.32 1.35
#